data_AF-A0A2T7NNQ1-F1
#
_entry.id   AF-A0A2T7NNQ1-F1
#
_cell.length_a   1.000
_cell.length_b   1.000
_cell.length_c   1.000
_cell.angle_alpha   90.00
_cell.angle_beta   90.00
_cell.angle_gamma   90.00
#
_symmetry.space_group_name_H-M   'P 1'
#
loop_
_entity.id
_entity.type
_entity.pdbx_description
1 polymer ?
#
loop_
_entity_poly.entity_id
_entity_poly.type
_entity_poly.pdbx_seq_one_letter_code
_entity_poly.pdbx_strand_id
1 'polypeptide(L)'
;MEKDETQSATKDESQPIPEEAKELRMSRGMKPELVIDFEKLKTLFVYDEMGNKIRFSDIYKKQKTIIILTRHLLDFITKEYVEDLALIPLEYLQEVDVRLVVVGPAHYKFIKDFKKLTRYQQTMYCDPDRQVYKTLGCIEKLACGPLSDSKHIKSGAWAGTLKSVWRAIQYQEFQGDVKQQGGAFILGPGEEVHFSHLDESSTDHTNINELLREAGVHPVNFPKDKPVIHI
;
A
#
# COMPACT_ATOMS: atom_id res chain seq x y z
N MET A 1 50.12 -2.55 66.06
CA MET A 1 50.06 -1.26 65.35
C MET A 1 48.72 -1.22 64.65
N GLU A 2 47.87 -0.29 65.10
CA GLU A 2 46.59 0.10 64.54
C GLU A 2 46.65 0.28 63.01
N LYS A 3 45.58 -0.10 62.30
CA LYS A 3 44.46 0.82 62.02
C LYS A 3 43.25 0.07 61.42
N ASP A 4 42.09 0.41 61.97
CA ASP A 4 40.76 0.37 61.38
C ASP A 4 40.72 0.97 59.97
N GLU A 5 39.83 0.47 59.10
CA GLU A 5 38.69 1.25 58.57
C GLU A 5 37.87 0.43 57.54
N THR A 6 36.65 0.10 57.97
CA THR A 6 35.35 0.39 57.31
C THR A 6 34.93 -0.32 56.01
N GLN A 7 33.78 -0.97 56.16
CA GLN A 7 32.83 -1.50 55.18
C GLN A 7 32.40 -0.50 54.08
N SER A 8 31.97 -0.99 52.91
CA SER A 8 30.60 -0.75 52.41
C SER A 8 30.31 -1.54 51.14
N ALA A 9 29.19 -2.26 51.16
CA ALA A 9 28.52 -2.83 50.01
C ALA A 9 27.72 -1.76 49.25
N THR A 10 27.65 -1.87 47.92
CA THR A 10 26.57 -1.30 47.09
C THR A 10 26.42 -2.23 45.88
N LYS A 11 25.45 -3.15 45.88
CA LYS A 11 24.15 -2.99 45.20
C LYS A 11 24.31 -2.40 43.80
N ASP A 12 24.36 -3.29 42.82
CA ASP A 12 24.16 -2.97 41.40
C ASP A 12 22.67 -2.72 41.19
N GLU A 13 22.22 -1.51 41.54
CA GLU A 13 20.93 -0.98 41.12
C GLU A 13 21.07 -0.56 39.66
N SER A 14 20.64 -1.45 38.76
CA SER A 14 20.43 -1.12 37.35
C SER A 14 19.43 0.03 37.28
N GLN A 15 19.94 1.24 37.05
CA GLN A 15 19.15 2.46 36.97
C GLN A 15 18.08 2.32 35.88
N PRO A 16 16.85 2.81 36.12
CA PRO A 16 15.84 2.88 35.08
C PRO A 16 16.35 3.83 33.98
N ILE A 17 16.33 3.33 32.75
CA ILE A 17 16.72 4.07 31.55
C ILE A 17 15.87 5.36 31.49
N PRO A 18 16.48 6.54 31.27
CA PRO A 18 15.76 7.81 31.17
C PRO A 18 14.63 7.75 30.13
N GLU A 19 13.46 8.33 30.45
CA GLU A 19 12.29 8.43 29.56
C GLU A 19 12.66 9.00 28.17
N GLU A 20 13.59 9.95 28.11
CA GLU A 20 14.10 10.55 26.88
C GLU A 20 14.80 9.52 25.95
N ALA A 21 15.41 8.47 26.52
CA ALA A 21 16.02 7.39 25.75
C ALA A 21 15.00 6.33 25.29
N LYS A 22 13.79 6.29 25.88
CA LYS A 22 12.64 5.56 25.32
C LYS A 22 12.02 6.34 24.17
N GLU A 23 11.91 7.66 24.26
CA GLU A 23 11.45 8.52 23.16
C GLU A 23 12.39 8.44 21.93
N LEU A 24 13.71 8.34 22.14
CA LEU A 24 14.68 8.19 21.05
C LEU A 24 14.68 6.80 20.37
N ARG A 25 14.00 5.80 20.95
CA ARG A 25 13.70 4.52 20.28
C ARG A 25 12.37 4.52 19.52
N MET A 26 11.59 5.59 19.62
CA MET A 26 10.41 5.83 18.78
C MET A 26 10.86 6.44 17.44
N SER A 27 11.64 5.69 16.67
CA SER A 27 12.01 6.12 15.33
C SER A 27 10.80 6.03 14.41
N ARG A 28 10.35 7.20 13.94
CA ARG A 28 9.48 7.48 12.79
C ARG A 28 7.98 7.21 12.99
N GLY A 29 7.30 8.26 13.43
CA GLY A 29 5.92 8.59 13.05
C GLY A 29 4.91 7.44 13.14
N MET A 30 4.37 7.20 14.34
CA MET A 30 3.04 6.58 14.44
C MET A 30 2.05 7.50 13.73
N LYS A 31 1.72 7.16 12.48
CA LYS A 31 0.47 7.64 11.87
C LYS A 31 -0.66 7.17 12.80
N PRO A 32 -1.66 8.01 13.11
CA PRO A 32 -2.78 7.59 13.96
C PRO A 32 -3.34 6.27 13.41
N GLU A 33 -3.55 5.28 14.29
CA GLU A 33 -4.13 4.00 13.89
C GLU A 33 -5.42 4.26 13.11
N LEU A 34 -5.45 3.82 11.86
CA LEU A 34 -6.61 3.97 11.00
C LEU A 34 -7.74 3.13 11.58
N VAL A 35 -8.79 3.79 12.06
CA VAL A 35 -10.00 3.10 12.52
C VAL A 35 -10.83 2.71 11.31
N ILE A 36 -10.89 1.41 11.01
CA ILE A 36 -11.67 0.85 9.90
C ILE A 36 -13.06 0.45 10.40
N ASP A 37 -14.11 0.96 9.72
CA ASP A 37 -15.50 0.58 9.97
C ASP A 37 -15.85 -0.72 9.23
N PHE A 38 -15.51 -1.86 9.83
CA PHE A 38 -15.77 -3.19 9.26
C PHE A 38 -17.25 -3.50 9.08
N GLU A 39 -18.13 -3.00 9.97
CA GLU A 39 -19.57 -3.17 9.85
C GLU A 39 -20.09 -2.53 8.56
N LYS A 40 -19.64 -1.32 8.26
CA LYS A 40 -19.96 -0.68 6.99
C LYS A 40 -19.36 -1.45 5.81
N LEU A 41 -18.09 -1.88 5.88
CA LEU A 41 -17.46 -2.65 4.79
C LEU A 41 -18.20 -3.94 4.41
N LYS A 42 -18.85 -4.61 5.37
CA LYS A 42 -19.69 -5.81 5.10
C LYS A 42 -20.89 -5.52 4.20
N THR A 43 -21.35 -4.27 4.17
CA THR A 43 -22.49 -3.83 3.36
C THR A 43 -22.09 -3.37 1.96
N LEU A 44 -20.79 -3.17 1.72
CA LEU A 44 -20.27 -2.64 0.47
C LEU A 44 -19.96 -3.75 -0.53
N PHE A 45 -19.96 -3.36 -1.80
CA PHE A 45 -19.73 -4.26 -2.92
C PHE A 45 -18.76 -3.67 -3.92
N VAL A 46 -18.02 -4.56 -4.57
CA VAL A 46 -17.16 -4.27 -5.72
C VAL A 46 -17.56 -5.17 -6.88
N TYR A 47 -17.09 -4.87 -8.08
CA TYR A 47 -17.43 -5.58 -9.31
C TYR A 47 -16.21 -6.28 -9.89
N ASP A 48 -16.34 -7.55 -10.26
CA ASP A 48 -15.28 -8.31 -10.94
C ASP A 48 -15.23 -7.99 -12.45
N GLU A 49 -14.29 -8.61 -13.18
CA GLU A 49 -14.12 -8.44 -14.63
C GLU A 49 -15.38 -8.74 -15.45
N MET A 50 -16.27 -9.61 -14.95
CA MET A 50 -17.52 -9.98 -15.61
C MET A 50 -18.69 -9.05 -15.21
N GLY A 51 -18.46 -8.12 -14.28
CA GLY A 51 -19.49 -7.25 -13.72
C GLY A 51 -20.33 -7.91 -12.61
N ASN A 52 -19.90 -9.05 -12.08
CA ASN A 52 -20.58 -9.67 -10.94
C ASN A 52 -20.33 -8.82 -9.69
N LYS A 53 -21.39 -8.69 -8.87
CA LYS A 53 -21.36 -7.94 -7.62
C LYS A 53 -20.83 -8.81 -6.49
N ILE A 54 -19.68 -8.45 -5.92
CA ILE A 54 -18.97 -9.17 -4.87
C ILE A 54 -19.00 -8.35 -3.58
N ARG A 55 -19.37 -8.95 -2.44
CA ARG A 55 -19.25 -8.26 -1.15
C ARG A 55 -17.78 -7.99 -0.86
N PHE A 56 -17.46 -6.77 -0.44
CA PHE A 56 -16.06 -6.41 -0.20
C PHE A 56 -15.44 -7.26 0.91
N SER A 57 -16.17 -7.57 1.97
CA SER A 57 -15.71 -8.46 3.05
C SER A 57 -15.37 -9.87 2.58
N ASP A 58 -16.01 -10.38 1.51
CA ASP A 58 -15.71 -11.72 0.98
C ASP A 58 -14.29 -11.83 0.42
N ILE A 59 -13.63 -10.71 0.13
CA ILE A 59 -12.27 -10.65 -0.42
C ILE A 59 -11.22 -11.07 0.61
N TYR A 60 -11.42 -10.76 1.88
CA TYR A 60 -10.45 -10.98 2.96
C TYR A 60 -11.00 -11.84 4.12
N LYS A 61 -12.29 -12.20 4.13
CA LYS A 61 -12.90 -12.93 5.25
C LYS A 61 -12.21 -14.26 5.62
N LYS A 62 -11.63 -14.98 4.64
CA LYS A 62 -11.05 -16.32 4.86
C LYS A 62 -9.54 -16.35 4.84
N GLN A 63 -8.93 -15.35 4.20
CA GLN A 63 -7.54 -15.40 3.77
C GLN A 63 -6.95 -14.00 3.94
N LYS A 64 -5.68 -13.94 4.35
CA LYS A 64 -4.93 -12.68 4.38
C LYS A 64 -4.82 -12.14 2.96
N THR A 65 -5.26 -10.91 2.74
CA THR A 65 -5.31 -10.31 1.42
C THR A 65 -4.64 -8.95 1.42
N ILE A 66 -3.63 -8.80 0.57
CA ILE A 66 -3.06 -7.53 0.16
C ILE A 66 -4.05 -6.87 -0.81
N ILE A 67 -4.64 -5.75 -0.42
CA ILE A 67 -5.62 -4.97 -1.18
C ILE A 67 -4.98 -3.65 -1.59
N ILE A 68 -4.82 -3.47 -2.89
CA ILE A 68 -4.31 -2.23 -3.48
C ILE A 68 -5.49 -1.43 -4.03
N LEU A 69 -5.79 -0.29 -3.41
CA LEU A 69 -6.73 0.69 -3.92
C LEU A 69 -5.99 1.66 -4.84
N THR A 70 -6.27 1.61 -6.14
CA THR A 70 -5.61 2.49 -7.11
C THR A 70 -6.29 3.84 -7.18
N ARG A 71 -5.54 4.90 -7.52
CA ARG A 71 -6.13 6.22 -7.74
C ARG A 71 -6.96 6.25 -9.03
N HIS A 72 -6.43 5.76 -10.14
CA HIS A 72 -7.14 5.67 -11.43
C HIS A 72 -6.59 4.53 -12.30
N LEU A 73 -7.45 3.71 -12.91
CA LEU A 73 -7.01 2.62 -13.79
C LEU A 73 -6.36 3.08 -15.12
N LEU A 74 -6.38 4.38 -15.46
CA LEU A 74 -5.74 4.90 -16.68
C LEU A 74 -4.60 5.89 -16.39
N ASP A 75 -4.26 6.08 -15.11
CA ASP A 75 -3.12 6.92 -14.74
C ASP A 75 -1.80 6.19 -14.98
N PHE A 76 -0.81 6.90 -15.51
CA PHE A 76 0.49 6.34 -15.85
C PHE A 76 1.23 5.81 -14.62
N ILE A 77 1.13 6.50 -13.49
CA ILE A 77 1.80 6.09 -12.25
C ILE A 77 1.19 4.79 -11.74
N THR A 78 -0.15 4.74 -11.69
CA THR A 78 -0.89 3.51 -11.35
C THR A 78 -0.52 2.36 -12.29
N LYS A 79 -0.43 2.63 -13.61
CA LYS A 79 -0.03 1.63 -14.60
C LYS A 79 1.36 1.04 -14.28
N GLU A 80 2.37 1.88 -14.04
CA GLU A 80 3.73 1.40 -13.75
C GLU A 80 3.79 0.59 -12.45
N TYR A 81 3.04 1.02 -11.43
CA TYR A 81 2.94 0.29 -10.16
C TYR A 81 2.28 -1.09 -10.35
N VAL A 82 1.19 -1.17 -11.12
CA VAL A 82 0.50 -2.45 -11.40
C VAL A 82 1.31 -3.36 -12.33
N GLU A 83 2.12 -2.80 -13.24
CA GLU A 83 3.10 -3.58 -14.02
C GLU A 83 4.15 -4.23 -13.11
N ASP A 84 4.62 -3.53 -12.07
CA ASP A 84 5.55 -4.11 -11.10
C ASP A 84 4.84 -5.18 -10.24
N LEU A 85 3.58 -4.96 -9.82
CA LEU A 85 2.78 -5.99 -9.13
C LEU A 85 2.59 -7.26 -9.98
N ALA A 86 2.49 -7.12 -11.31
CA ALA A 86 2.35 -8.24 -12.23
C ALA A 86 3.59 -9.15 -12.29
N LEU A 87 4.75 -8.68 -11.78
CA LEU A 87 5.99 -9.45 -11.72
C LEU A 87 6.06 -10.37 -10.49
N ILE A 88 5.13 -10.23 -9.53
CA ILE A 88 5.10 -11.08 -8.35
C ILE A 88 4.67 -12.50 -8.75
N PRO A 89 5.53 -13.53 -8.54
CA PRO A 89 5.16 -14.92 -8.81
C PRO A 89 3.94 -15.33 -7.97
N LEU A 90 3.00 -16.05 -8.58
CA LEU A 90 1.81 -16.51 -7.87
C LEU A 90 2.17 -17.49 -6.75
N GLU A 91 3.23 -18.27 -6.97
CA GLU A 91 3.75 -19.27 -6.05
C GLU A 91 4.15 -18.64 -4.71
N TYR A 92 4.76 -17.46 -4.72
CA TYR A 92 5.16 -16.75 -3.49
C TYR A 92 3.96 -16.39 -2.62
N LEU A 93 2.84 -16.05 -3.25
CA LEU A 93 1.59 -15.73 -2.56
C LEU A 93 0.93 -17.01 -2.02
N GLN A 94 0.94 -18.09 -2.81
CA GLN A 94 0.32 -19.37 -2.46
C GLN A 94 1.04 -20.11 -1.32
N GLU A 95 2.36 -20.05 -1.26
CA GLU A 95 3.18 -20.71 -0.22
C GLU A 95 2.81 -20.27 1.21
N VAL A 96 2.33 -19.03 1.36
CA VAL A 96 1.96 -18.45 2.66
C VAL A 96 0.46 -18.15 2.78
N ASP A 97 -0.35 -18.71 1.88
CA ASP A 97 -1.81 -18.51 1.83
C ASP A 97 -2.21 -17.01 1.85
N VAL A 98 -1.52 -16.20 1.07
CA VAL A 98 -1.82 -14.78 0.88
C VAL A 98 -2.42 -14.54 -0.49
N ARG A 99 -3.34 -13.58 -0.57
CA ARG A 99 -3.92 -13.12 -1.83
C ARG A 99 -3.51 -11.69 -2.14
N LEU A 100 -3.28 -11.39 -3.43
CA LEU A 100 -3.09 -10.03 -3.92
C LEU A 100 -4.27 -9.63 -4.81
N VAL A 101 -4.89 -8.49 -4.48
CA VAL A 101 -5.97 -7.92 -5.27
C VAL A 101 -5.75 -6.43 -5.53
N VAL A 102 -6.17 -5.99 -6.71
CA VAL A 102 -6.22 -4.58 -7.08
C VAL A 102 -7.68 -4.15 -7.19
N VAL A 103 -8.04 -3.01 -6.62
CA VAL A 103 -9.35 -2.40 -6.78
C VAL A 103 -9.17 -1.04 -7.47
N GLY A 104 -9.97 -0.77 -8.49
CA GLY A 104 -9.97 0.49 -9.23
C GLY A 104 -11.25 1.31 -9.02
N PRO A 105 -11.19 2.65 -9.00
CA PRO A 105 -12.36 3.52 -8.88
C PRO A 105 -12.93 3.81 -10.27
N ALA A 106 -13.26 2.76 -11.03
CA ALA A 106 -13.71 2.84 -12.41
C ALA A 106 -14.80 1.80 -12.69
N HIS A 107 -15.41 1.83 -13.87
CA HIS A 107 -16.37 0.80 -14.28
C HIS A 107 -15.66 -0.55 -14.58
N TYR A 108 -16.28 -1.69 -14.27
CA TYR A 108 -15.65 -3.01 -14.43
C TYR A 108 -15.19 -3.33 -15.86
N LYS A 109 -15.84 -2.73 -16.86
CA LYS A 109 -15.50 -2.86 -18.30
C LYS A 109 -14.03 -2.54 -18.61
N PHE A 110 -13.38 -1.70 -17.80
CA PHE A 110 -11.96 -1.35 -17.99
C PHE A 110 -10.98 -2.39 -17.45
N ILE A 111 -11.43 -3.34 -16.61
CA ILE A 111 -10.55 -4.35 -15.99
C ILE A 111 -9.82 -5.15 -17.06
N LYS A 112 -10.53 -5.65 -18.07
CA LYS A 112 -9.95 -6.52 -19.10
C LYS A 112 -8.83 -5.84 -19.88
N ASP A 113 -9.08 -4.62 -20.34
CA ASP A 113 -8.10 -3.84 -21.10
C ASP A 113 -6.90 -3.43 -20.23
N PHE A 114 -7.16 -3.05 -18.98
CA PHE A 114 -6.11 -2.67 -18.05
C PHE A 114 -5.22 -3.86 -17.64
N LYS A 115 -5.81 -5.04 -17.38
CA LYS A 115 -5.05 -6.29 -17.14
C LYS A 115 -4.20 -6.66 -18.36
N LYS A 116 -4.74 -6.53 -19.57
CA LYS A 116 -3.99 -6.78 -20.81
C LYS A 116 -2.81 -5.82 -20.96
N LEU A 117 -3.03 -4.54 -20.66
CA LEU A 117 -2.00 -3.49 -20.76
C LEU A 117 -0.86 -3.71 -19.77
N THR A 118 -1.18 -4.04 -18.52
CA THR A 118 -0.22 -4.20 -17.42
C THR A 118 0.35 -5.61 -17.29
N ARG A 119 -0.26 -6.58 -18.00
CA ARG A 119 -0.02 -8.02 -17.87
C ARG A 119 -0.31 -8.58 -16.48
N TYR A 120 -1.09 -7.85 -15.67
CA TYR A 120 -1.52 -8.28 -14.34
C TYR A 120 -2.49 -9.46 -14.45
N GLN A 121 -2.18 -10.58 -13.79
CA GLN A 121 -2.92 -11.84 -13.94
C GLN A 121 -3.85 -12.12 -12.76
N GLN A 122 -3.52 -11.59 -11.58
CA GLN A 122 -4.24 -11.80 -10.33
C GLN A 122 -5.62 -11.12 -10.35
N THR A 123 -6.39 -11.28 -9.27
CA THR A 123 -7.76 -10.76 -9.22
C THR A 123 -7.77 -9.23 -9.19
N MET A 124 -8.68 -8.64 -9.95
CA MET A 124 -8.93 -7.22 -9.96
C MET A 124 -10.43 -6.96 -9.82
N TYR A 125 -10.77 -5.90 -9.09
CA TYR A 125 -12.13 -5.45 -8.87
C TYR A 125 -12.27 -3.95 -9.19
N CYS A 126 -13.51 -3.50 -9.29
CA CYS A 126 -13.85 -2.11 -9.47
C CYS A 126 -14.86 -1.65 -8.41
N ASP A 127 -14.66 -0.47 -7.84
CA ASP A 127 -15.61 0.24 -6.97
C ASP A 127 -15.95 1.60 -7.61
N PRO A 128 -16.91 1.63 -8.57
CA PRO A 128 -17.24 2.85 -9.32
C PRO A 128 -17.67 4.03 -8.43
N ASP A 129 -18.39 3.73 -7.34
CA ASP A 129 -18.95 4.73 -6.42
C ASP A 129 -17.97 5.13 -5.30
N ARG A 130 -16.81 4.46 -5.24
CA ARG A 130 -15.71 4.71 -4.29
C ARG A 130 -16.15 4.60 -2.83
N GLN A 131 -17.17 3.79 -2.55
CA GLN A 131 -17.70 3.63 -1.20
C GLN A 131 -16.69 2.91 -0.29
N VAL A 132 -15.94 1.95 -0.85
CA VAL A 132 -14.86 1.25 -0.15
C VAL A 132 -13.73 2.22 0.16
N TYR A 133 -13.32 3.03 -0.82
CA TYR A 133 -12.30 4.07 -0.64
C TYR A 133 -12.65 5.03 0.51
N LYS A 134 -13.86 5.58 0.49
CA LYS A 134 -14.34 6.51 1.52
C LYS A 134 -14.40 5.85 2.90
N THR A 135 -14.81 4.59 2.97
CA THR A 135 -14.93 3.85 4.23
C THR A 135 -13.57 3.45 4.80
N LEU A 136 -12.59 3.20 3.94
CA LEU A 136 -11.20 2.96 4.33
C LEU A 136 -10.39 4.25 4.56
N GLY A 137 -11.01 5.42 4.44
CA GLY A 137 -10.38 6.71 4.75
C GLY A 137 -9.52 7.31 3.62
N CYS A 138 -9.56 6.75 2.41
CA CYS A 138 -8.85 7.34 1.26
C CYS A 138 -9.31 8.77 1.00
N ILE A 139 -8.34 9.68 0.91
CA ILE A 139 -8.58 11.12 0.85
C ILE A 139 -8.95 11.52 -0.60
N GLU A 140 -9.92 12.42 -0.74
CA GLU A 140 -10.20 13.12 -2.00
C GLU A 140 -9.48 14.50 -1.99
N LYS A 141 -8.16 14.51 -2.23
CA LYS A 141 -7.34 15.72 -2.33
C LYS A 141 -6.50 15.73 -3.61
N LEU A 142 -6.47 16.88 -4.28
CA LEU A 142 -5.53 17.10 -5.39
C LEU A 142 -4.11 17.25 -4.82
N ALA A 143 -3.39 16.14 -4.74
CA ALA A 143 -2.01 16.08 -4.30
C ALA A 143 -1.19 15.31 -5.34
N CYS A 144 -0.38 16.04 -6.11
CA CYS A 144 0.60 15.48 -7.01
C CYS A 144 1.96 15.59 -6.31
N GLY A 145 2.54 14.46 -5.91
CA GLY A 145 3.83 14.43 -5.23
C GLY A 145 4.98 14.56 -6.24
N PRO A 146 6.19 14.94 -5.78
CA PRO A 146 7.39 14.85 -6.59
C PRO A 146 7.58 13.41 -7.11
N LEU A 147 7.85 13.25 -8.42
CA LEU A 147 8.11 11.93 -9.03
C LEU A 147 9.36 11.24 -8.45
N SER A 148 10.28 12.00 -7.83
CA SER A 148 11.45 11.49 -7.10
C SER A 148 11.09 10.59 -5.92
N ASP A 149 9.88 10.74 -5.39
CA ASP A 149 9.44 10.06 -4.17
C ASP A 149 8.88 8.68 -4.50
N SER A 150 8.52 8.43 -5.77
CA SER A 150 8.12 7.11 -6.23
C SER A 150 9.32 6.31 -6.74
N LYS A 151 9.69 5.26 -5.99
CA LYS A 151 10.74 4.30 -6.40
C LYS A 151 10.38 3.50 -7.66
N HIS A 152 9.12 3.54 -8.12
CA HIS A 152 8.60 2.74 -9.22
C HIS A 152 8.57 3.51 -10.57
N ILE A 153 8.74 4.83 -10.54
CA ILE A 153 8.65 5.69 -11.73
C ILE A 153 10.00 5.79 -12.44
N LYS A 154 10.01 5.51 -13.75
CA LYS A 154 11.23 5.52 -14.58
C LYS A 154 11.79 6.95 -14.71
N SER A 155 13.01 7.16 -14.23
CA SER A 155 13.77 8.41 -14.31
C SER A 155 14.27 8.77 -15.74
N GLY A 156 13.59 8.35 -16.82
CA GLY A 156 14.05 8.52 -18.21
C GLY A 156 13.11 9.30 -19.14
N ALA A 157 11.88 9.64 -18.74
CA ALA A 157 10.88 10.28 -19.61
C ALA A 157 10.41 11.65 -19.07
N TRP A 158 11.35 12.50 -18.69
CA TRP A 158 11.13 13.63 -17.79
C TRP A 158 10.22 14.76 -18.30
N ALA A 159 10.14 15.02 -19.61
CA ALA A 159 9.31 16.13 -20.13
C ALA A 159 7.99 15.67 -20.77
N GLY A 160 7.94 14.43 -21.27
CA GLY A 160 6.78 13.89 -21.99
C GLY A 160 5.66 13.41 -21.05
N THR A 161 6.02 12.80 -19.93
CA THR A 161 5.09 12.19 -18.97
C THR A 161 4.32 13.23 -18.15
N LEU A 162 5.00 14.32 -17.75
CA LEU A 162 4.34 15.46 -17.09
C LEU A 162 3.34 16.12 -18.04
N LYS A 163 3.72 16.30 -19.32
CA LYS A 163 2.82 16.82 -20.36
C LYS A 163 1.67 15.88 -20.65
N SER A 164 1.83 14.55 -20.61
CA SER A 164 0.75 13.61 -20.88
C SER A 164 -0.23 13.48 -19.71
N VAL A 165 0.24 13.50 -18.47
CA VAL A 165 -0.62 13.58 -17.27
C VAL A 165 -1.36 14.91 -17.24
N TRP A 166 -0.66 16.03 -17.50
CA TRP A 166 -1.27 17.35 -17.61
C TRP A 166 -2.26 17.45 -18.78
N ARG A 167 -1.95 16.82 -19.92
CA ARG A 167 -2.83 16.79 -21.10
C ARG A 167 -4.04 15.88 -20.87
N ALA A 168 -3.88 14.74 -20.21
CA ALA A 168 -5.03 13.94 -19.79
C ALA A 168 -5.94 14.76 -18.87
N ILE A 169 -5.35 15.51 -17.91
CA ILE A 169 -6.09 16.36 -16.96
C ILE A 169 -6.80 17.50 -17.69
N GLN A 170 -6.20 18.07 -18.74
CA GLN A 170 -6.78 19.16 -19.54
C GLN A 170 -7.82 18.72 -20.59
N TYR A 171 -7.81 17.47 -21.05
CA TYR A 171 -8.61 17.03 -22.21
C TYR A 171 -9.87 16.19 -21.92
N GLN A 172 -10.35 16.10 -20.66
CA GLN A 172 -11.64 15.47 -20.33
C GLN A 172 -11.87 14.05 -20.91
N GLU A 173 -10.83 13.21 -20.98
CA GLU A 173 -10.99 11.75 -21.13
C GLU A 173 -10.96 11.02 -19.76
N PHE A 174 -11.26 11.74 -18.68
CA PHE A 174 -11.26 11.21 -17.32
C PHE A 174 -12.64 10.65 -16.94
N GLN A 175 -12.74 9.33 -16.81
CA GLN A 175 -13.81 8.72 -16.01
C GLN A 175 -13.31 8.56 -14.56
N GLY A 176 -13.36 9.62 -13.76
CA GLY A 176 -13.00 9.58 -12.34
C GLY A 176 -12.80 10.94 -11.70
N ASP A 177 -12.84 11.00 -10.35
CA ASP A 177 -12.54 12.23 -9.60
C ASP A 177 -11.03 12.38 -9.44
N VAL A 178 -10.45 13.38 -10.11
CA VAL A 178 -9.00 13.69 -10.10
C VAL A 178 -8.45 13.89 -8.67
N LYS A 179 -9.30 14.13 -7.67
CA LYS A 179 -8.89 14.27 -6.27
C LYS A 179 -8.75 12.94 -5.54
N GLN A 180 -9.33 11.85 -6.04
CA GLN A 180 -9.27 10.55 -5.36
C GLN A 180 -7.82 10.10 -5.21
N GLN A 181 -7.41 9.72 -4.00
CA GLN A 181 -6.16 9.01 -3.73
C GLN A 181 -6.40 7.52 -3.48
N GLY A 182 -5.33 6.74 -3.61
CA GLY A 182 -5.32 5.31 -3.38
C GLY A 182 -4.94 4.92 -1.95
N GLY A 183 -4.45 3.69 -1.82
CA GLY A 183 -3.89 3.16 -0.59
C GLY A 183 -3.59 1.67 -0.71
N ALA A 184 -2.87 1.14 0.27
CA ALA A 184 -2.57 -0.28 0.38
C ALA A 184 -2.93 -0.80 1.76
N PHE A 185 -3.56 -1.97 1.79
CA PHE A 185 -4.04 -2.60 3.02
C PHE A 185 -3.68 -4.08 3.01
N ILE A 186 -3.40 -4.63 4.19
CA ILE A 186 -3.33 -6.08 4.39
C ILE A 186 -4.42 -6.44 5.40
N LEU A 187 -5.50 -7.02 4.90
CA LEU A 187 -6.69 -7.35 5.70
C LEU A 187 -6.90 -8.85 5.81
N GLY A 188 -7.52 -9.24 6.92
CA GLY A 188 -7.98 -10.59 7.18
C GLY A 188 -6.88 -11.61 7.48
N PRO A 189 -7.24 -12.86 7.80
CA PRO A 189 -8.61 -13.39 7.84
C PRO A 189 -9.52 -12.68 8.85
N GLY A 190 -10.82 -12.57 8.54
CA GLY A 190 -11.76 -11.83 9.40
C GLY A 190 -11.54 -10.31 9.39
N GLU A 191 -11.74 -9.66 10.53
CA GLU A 191 -11.67 -8.20 10.71
C GLU A 191 -10.31 -7.76 11.26
N GLU A 192 -9.25 -8.39 10.79
CA GLU A 192 -7.88 -8.06 11.18
C GLU A 192 -7.23 -7.11 10.18
N VAL A 193 -6.47 -6.14 10.71
CA VAL A 193 -5.64 -5.21 9.94
C VAL A 193 -4.19 -5.51 10.28
N HIS A 194 -3.43 -6.00 9.31
CA HIS A 194 -1.99 -6.23 9.48
C HIS A 194 -1.17 -5.02 8.99
N PHE A 195 -1.70 -4.27 8.02
CA PHE A 195 -1.05 -3.09 7.46
C PHE A 195 -2.09 -2.17 6.84
N SER A 196 -1.83 -0.86 6.92
CA SER A 196 -2.62 0.16 6.22
C SER A 196 -1.74 1.36 5.86
N HIS A 197 -1.85 1.80 4.62
CA HIS A 197 -1.27 3.04 4.13
C HIS A 197 -2.27 3.74 3.21
N LEU A 198 -2.48 5.03 3.46
CA LEU A 198 -3.28 5.90 2.61
C LEU A 198 -2.31 6.77 1.82
N ASP A 199 -2.44 6.76 0.50
CA ASP A 199 -1.55 7.54 -0.36
C ASP A 199 -1.80 9.03 -0.11
N GLU A 200 -0.77 9.78 0.27
CA GLU A 200 -0.85 11.22 0.48
C GLU A 200 -0.76 11.99 -0.85
N SER A 201 -0.28 11.33 -1.91
CA SER A 201 -0.16 11.88 -3.25
C SER A 201 -0.10 10.79 -4.32
N SER A 202 -0.19 11.19 -5.59
CA SER A 202 -0.12 10.26 -6.72
C SER A 202 1.18 9.44 -6.83
N THR A 203 2.24 9.82 -6.11
CA THR A 203 3.55 9.13 -6.12
C THR A 203 3.84 8.34 -4.84
N ASP A 204 2.96 8.45 -3.84
CA ASP A 204 3.13 7.89 -2.49
C ASP A 204 2.59 6.45 -2.37
N HIS A 205 2.71 5.66 -3.43
CA HIS A 205 2.35 4.25 -3.37
C HIS A 205 3.31 3.53 -2.42
N THR A 206 2.77 2.65 -1.57
CA THR A 206 3.60 1.81 -0.68
C THR A 206 4.61 1.00 -1.49
N ASN A 207 5.82 0.81 -0.95
CA ASN A 207 6.80 -0.04 -1.60
C ASN A 207 6.30 -1.50 -1.65
N ILE A 208 6.33 -2.11 -2.84
CA ILE A 208 5.80 -3.48 -3.03
C ILE A 208 6.52 -4.49 -2.12
N ASN A 209 7.86 -4.41 -2.02
CA ASN A 209 8.61 -5.33 -1.17
C ASN A 209 8.37 -5.10 0.33
N GLU A 210 7.95 -3.91 0.74
CA GLU A 210 7.47 -3.66 2.10
C GLU A 210 6.14 -4.38 2.34
N LEU A 211 5.16 -4.22 1.44
CA LEU A 211 3.88 -4.94 1.52
C LEU A 211 4.06 -6.46 1.55
N LEU A 212 4.95 -7.00 0.71
CA LEU A 212 5.23 -8.43 0.69
C LEU A 212 5.79 -8.89 2.04
N ARG A 213 6.75 -8.16 2.62
CA ARG A 213 7.30 -8.48 3.95
C ARG A 213 6.25 -8.44 5.05
N GLU A 214 5.42 -7.40 5.09
CA GLU A 214 4.34 -7.26 6.08
C GLU A 214 3.28 -8.37 5.92
N ALA A 215 3.07 -8.86 4.70
CA ALA A 215 2.18 -10.00 4.44
C ALA A 215 2.80 -11.36 4.81
N GLY A 216 4.12 -11.43 5.00
CA GLY A 216 4.89 -12.66 5.18
C GLY A 216 5.32 -13.32 3.86
N VAL A 217 5.25 -12.61 2.74
CA VAL A 217 5.62 -13.06 1.40
C VAL A 217 7.08 -12.70 1.08
N HIS A 218 7.79 -13.57 0.36
CA HIS A 218 9.15 -13.30 -0.08
C HIS A 218 9.22 -12.05 -0.98
N PRO A 219 10.23 -11.16 -0.79
CA PRO A 219 10.41 -10.01 -1.66
C PRO A 219 10.81 -10.45 -3.07
N VAL A 220 10.50 -9.60 -4.05
CA VAL A 220 10.80 -9.81 -5.46
C VAL A 220 11.83 -8.78 -5.89
N ASN A 221 12.79 -9.18 -6.72
CA ASN A 221 13.71 -8.25 -7.35
C ASN A 221 13.02 -7.63 -8.56
N PHE A 222 12.73 -6.34 -8.51
CA PHE A 222 12.24 -5.64 -9.69
C PHE A 222 13.43 -5.32 -10.61
N PRO A 223 13.29 -5.40 -11.94
CA PRO A 223 14.36 -5.06 -12.89
C PRO A 223 14.93 -3.64 -12.71
N LYS A 224 14.23 -2.79 -11.96
CA LYS A 224 14.53 -1.38 -11.69
C LYS A 224 15.17 -1.15 -10.32
N ASP A 225 15.23 -2.17 -9.46
CA ASP A 225 15.87 -2.05 -8.16
C ASP A 225 17.38 -1.84 -8.36
N LYS A 226 17.96 -0.85 -7.68
CA LYS A 226 19.41 -0.70 -7.67
C LYS A 226 20.00 -1.98 -7.07
N PRO A 227 21.00 -2.64 -7.71
CA PRO A 227 21.64 -3.79 -7.13
C PRO A 227 22.20 -3.39 -5.76
N VAL A 228 21.79 -4.09 -4.71
CA VAL A 228 22.37 -3.95 -3.38
C VAL A 228 23.75 -4.60 -3.46
N ILE A 229 24.78 -3.79 -3.67
CA ILE A 229 26.17 -4.24 -3.54
C ILE A 229 26.41 -4.39 -2.04
N HIS A 230 26.43 -5.62 -1.54
CA HIS A 230 27.00 -5.90 -0.23
C HIS A 230 28.51 -5.64 -0.32
N ILE A 231 28.98 -4.58 0.35
CA ILE A 231 30.39 -4.32 0.63
C ILE A 231 30.69 -4.80 2.03
#